data_AF-A0A2A2Q2T7-F1
#
_entry.id   AF-A0A2A2Q2T7-F1
#
_cell.length_a   1.000
_cell.length_b   1.000
_cell.length_c   1.000
_cell.angle_alpha   90.00
_cell.angle_beta   90.00
_cell.angle_gamma   90.00
#
_symmetry.space_group_name_H-M   'P 1'
#
loop_
_entity.id
_entity.type
_entity.pdbx_description
1 polymer ?
#
loop_
_entity_poly.entity_id
_entity_poly.type
_entity_poly.pdbx_seq_one_letter_code
_entity_poly.pdbx_strand_id
1 'polypeptide(L)'
;INFVSKAGDTFKNQPAGVRAVFLPDDKFNEDSFFLSVFGRPEMDSACECERVADANLAQSLHLINSETIQGKLGGDAGRAAALAAAKDRPDPERLGELYLHALAREPRPAELEAAGAHLAKKRTAAGGDPAALAKAEREAFEDILWALVNTKEFLFNH
;
A
#
# COMPACT_ATOMS: atom_id res chain seq x y z
N ILE A 1 -4.49 -2.52 2.51
CA ILE A 1 -3.75 -2.08 1.28
C ILE A 1 -4.49 -1.05 0.42
N ASN A 2 -5.68 -1.33 -0.13
CA ASN A 2 -6.37 -0.35 -1.01
C ASN A 2 -6.63 1.00 -0.32
N PHE A 3 -7.05 0.97 0.94
CA PHE A 3 -7.22 2.18 1.74
C PHE A 3 -5.93 2.99 1.84
N VAL A 4 -4.79 2.34 2.07
CA VAL A 4 -3.45 2.94 2.28
C VAL A 4 -2.89 3.52 0.97
N SER A 5 -3.06 2.79 -0.13
CA SER A 5 -2.57 3.19 -1.47
C SER A 5 -3.52 4.13 -2.21
N LYS A 6 -4.79 4.21 -1.79
CA LYS A 6 -5.89 4.80 -2.58
C LYS A 6 -6.10 4.07 -3.93
N ALA A 7 -5.70 2.81 -4.03
CA ALA A 7 -5.94 1.99 -5.21
C ALA A 7 -7.37 1.43 -5.22
N GLY A 8 -7.93 1.26 -6.42
CA GLY A 8 -9.18 0.54 -6.65
C GLY A 8 -8.90 -0.86 -7.19
N ASP A 9 -9.73 -1.84 -6.80
CA ASP A 9 -9.72 -3.16 -7.41
C ASP A 9 -10.67 -3.22 -8.60
N THR A 10 -10.31 -4.05 -9.58
CA THR A 10 -11.17 -4.45 -10.68
C THR A 10 -11.20 -5.97 -10.74
N PHE A 11 -12.39 -6.53 -10.75
CA PHE A 11 -12.61 -7.96 -10.93
C PHE A 11 -13.32 -8.20 -12.25
N LYS A 12 -12.99 -9.31 -12.91
CA LYS A 12 -13.53 -9.65 -14.22
C LYS A 12 -15.06 -9.69 -14.18
N ASN A 13 -15.72 -9.06 -15.16
CA ASN A 13 -17.18 -8.97 -15.24
C ASN A 13 -17.87 -8.33 -14.03
N GLN A 14 -17.15 -7.55 -13.23
CA GLN A 14 -17.71 -6.78 -12.12
C GLN A 14 -17.52 -5.28 -12.34
N PRO A 15 -18.39 -4.43 -11.76
CA PRO A 15 -18.15 -3.00 -11.75
C PRO A 15 -16.80 -2.65 -11.11
N ALA A 16 -16.12 -1.64 -11.64
CA ALA A 16 -14.88 -1.15 -11.07
C ALA A 16 -15.09 -0.68 -9.62
N GLY A 17 -14.16 -1.02 -8.73
CA GLY A 17 -14.23 -0.64 -7.32
C GLY A 17 -15.15 -1.52 -6.46
N VAL A 18 -15.72 -2.60 -6.99
CA VAL A 18 -16.44 -3.57 -6.16
C VAL A 18 -15.50 -4.13 -5.08
N ARG A 19 -16.00 -4.26 -3.86
CA ARG A 19 -15.22 -4.86 -2.78
C ARG A 19 -15.19 -6.37 -2.96
N ALA A 20 -14.05 -6.99 -2.62
CA ALA A 20 -13.90 -8.44 -2.67
C ALA A 20 -15.00 -9.22 -1.90
N VAL A 21 -15.51 -8.65 -0.80
CA VAL A 21 -16.60 -9.24 0.01
C VAL A 21 -17.97 -9.24 -0.69
N PHE A 22 -18.13 -8.54 -1.81
CA PHE A 22 -19.35 -8.51 -2.61
C PHE A 22 -19.26 -9.37 -3.88
N LEU A 23 -18.15 -10.10 -4.06
CA LEU A 23 -18.00 -11.00 -5.20
C LEU A 23 -18.92 -12.22 -5.03
N PRO A 24 -19.58 -12.67 -6.11
CA PRO A 24 -20.68 -13.63 -6.03
C PRO A 24 -20.26 -15.07 -5.72
N ASP A 25 -19.05 -15.46 -6.15
CA ASP A 25 -18.52 -16.82 -5.98
C ASP A 25 -16.98 -16.83 -5.83
N ASP A 26 -16.44 -18.01 -5.53
CA ASP A 26 -15.05 -18.36 -5.27
C ASP A 26 -14.16 -18.36 -6.52
N LYS A 27 -14.73 -18.41 -7.73
CA LYS A 27 -13.97 -18.43 -9.00
C LYS A 27 -13.03 -17.24 -9.17
N PHE A 28 -13.33 -16.14 -8.49
CA PHE A 28 -12.45 -14.97 -8.45
C PHE A 28 -11.13 -15.20 -7.67
N ASN A 29 -10.99 -16.31 -6.95
CA ASN A 29 -9.73 -16.76 -6.36
C ASN A 29 -8.72 -17.14 -7.46
N GLU A 30 -9.19 -17.70 -8.58
CA GLU A 30 -8.35 -17.99 -9.76
C GLU A 30 -7.84 -16.70 -10.41
N ASP A 31 -8.69 -15.67 -10.48
CA ASP A 31 -8.35 -14.37 -11.05
C ASP A 31 -7.50 -13.50 -10.11
N SER A 32 -7.48 -13.81 -8.80
CA SER A 32 -6.76 -13.03 -7.80
C SER A 32 -6.11 -13.91 -6.74
N PHE A 33 -4.82 -14.22 -6.96
CA PHE A 33 -3.99 -14.91 -5.97
C PHE A 33 -3.93 -14.18 -4.62
N PHE A 34 -4.16 -12.87 -4.61
CA PHE A 34 -4.28 -12.12 -3.35
C PHE A 34 -5.48 -12.60 -2.52
N LEU A 35 -6.62 -12.89 -3.13
CA LEU A 35 -7.80 -13.34 -2.38
C LEU A 35 -7.58 -14.70 -1.71
N SER A 36 -6.92 -15.63 -2.40
CA SER A 36 -6.61 -16.94 -1.83
C SER A 36 -5.57 -16.87 -0.70
N VAL A 37 -4.49 -16.11 -0.88
CA VAL A 37 -3.47 -15.92 0.17
C VAL A 37 -4.05 -15.27 1.44
N PHE A 38 -5.00 -14.36 1.28
CA PHE A 38 -5.64 -13.65 2.40
C PHE A 38 -6.94 -14.31 2.89
N GLY A 39 -7.09 -15.61 2.66
CA GLY A 39 -8.05 -16.45 3.38
C GLY A 39 -9.47 -16.41 2.83
N ARG A 40 -9.67 -16.00 1.56
CA ARG A 40 -10.96 -16.22 0.91
C ARG A 40 -11.14 -17.73 0.69
N PRO A 41 -12.20 -18.35 1.24
CA PRO A 41 -12.40 -19.79 1.10
C PRO A 41 -12.81 -20.15 -0.33
N GLU A 42 -12.52 -21.39 -0.74
CA GLU A 42 -13.00 -21.99 -2.00
C GLU A 42 -14.51 -22.34 -1.92
N MET A 43 -15.10 -22.30 -0.72
CA MET A 43 -16.52 -22.64 -0.48
C MET A 43 -16.89 -24.10 -0.83
N ASP A 44 -15.91 -24.99 -0.90
CA ASP A 44 -16.11 -26.43 -1.11
C ASP A 44 -16.82 -27.10 0.08
N SER A 45 -16.68 -26.55 1.30
CA SER A 45 -17.38 -27.03 2.48
C SER A 45 -17.88 -25.91 3.40
N ALA A 46 -18.80 -26.27 4.30
CA ALA A 46 -19.27 -25.38 5.36
C ALA A 46 -18.34 -25.35 6.60
N CYS A 47 -17.12 -25.92 6.52
CA CYS A 47 -16.18 -25.93 7.64
C CYS A 47 -15.65 -24.50 7.87
N GLU A 48 -15.73 -24.00 9.10
CA GLU A 48 -14.99 -22.79 9.52
C GLU A 48 -13.47 -22.95 9.35
N CYS A 49 -13.01 -24.20 9.20
CA CYS A 49 -11.63 -24.62 9.04
C CYS A 49 -10.98 -24.10 7.74
N GLU A 50 -11.77 -23.79 6.72
CA GLU A 50 -11.30 -23.18 5.47
C GLU A 50 -11.06 -21.67 5.61
N ARG A 51 -11.55 -21.05 6.69
CA ARG A 51 -11.38 -19.62 6.95
C ARG A 51 -10.20 -19.42 7.88
N VAL A 52 -9.08 -19.00 7.30
CA VAL A 52 -7.87 -18.65 8.07
C VAL A 52 -7.89 -17.15 8.34
N ALA A 53 -8.11 -16.77 9.60
CA ALA A 53 -8.08 -15.38 10.05
C ALA A 53 -6.69 -14.95 10.57
N ASP A 54 -5.77 -15.90 10.77
CA ASP A 54 -4.47 -15.63 11.37
C ASP A 54 -3.47 -15.07 10.35
N ALA A 55 -2.78 -14.00 10.75
CA ALA A 55 -1.63 -13.48 10.03
C ALA A 55 -0.53 -14.55 9.97
N ASN A 56 -0.08 -14.91 8.77
CA ASN A 56 0.95 -15.93 8.58
C ASN A 56 2.16 -15.43 7.77
N LEU A 57 3.28 -16.15 7.88
CA LEU A 57 4.54 -15.77 7.22
C LEU A 57 4.42 -15.71 5.68
N ALA A 58 3.57 -16.54 5.08
CA ALA A 58 3.37 -16.54 3.63
C ALA A 58 2.63 -15.29 3.16
N GLN A 59 1.65 -14.79 3.92
CA GLN A 59 0.96 -13.52 3.68
C GLN A 59 1.94 -12.33 3.76
N SER A 60 2.82 -12.32 4.76
CA SER A 60 3.88 -11.31 4.88
C SER A 60 4.85 -11.36 3.70
N LEU A 61 5.28 -12.56 3.28
CA LEU A 61 6.18 -12.71 2.14
C LEU A 61 5.52 -12.28 0.82
N HIS A 62 4.22 -12.54 0.67
CA HIS A 62 3.46 -12.07 -0.48
C HIS A 62 3.35 -10.54 -0.47
N LEU A 63 3.08 -9.91 0.66
CA LEU A 63 3.05 -8.44 0.79
C LEU A 63 4.38 -7.80 0.39
N ILE A 64 5.51 -8.38 0.79
CA ILE A 64 6.86 -7.87 0.49
C ILE A 64 7.17 -7.95 -1.01
N ASN A 65 6.81 -9.05 -1.67
CA ASN A 65 7.24 -9.37 -3.03
C ASN A 65 6.16 -9.23 -4.11
N SER A 66 4.94 -8.84 -3.75
CA SER A 66 3.83 -8.81 -4.71
C SER A 66 3.91 -7.60 -5.64
N GLU A 67 4.10 -7.86 -6.93
CA GLU A 67 3.98 -6.86 -8.00
C GLU A 67 2.60 -6.16 -7.97
N THR A 68 1.55 -6.88 -7.56
CA THR A 68 0.21 -6.30 -7.40
C THR A 68 0.21 -5.22 -6.31
N ILE A 69 0.87 -5.47 -5.19
CA ILE A 69 0.98 -4.49 -4.10
C ILE A 69 1.84 -3.32 -4.53
N GLN A 70 2.99 -3.57 -5.15
CA GLN A 70 3.86 -2.51 -5.66
C GLN A 70 3.13 -1.62 -6.68
N GLY A 71 2.40 -2.22 -7.63
CA GLY A 71 1.59 -1.50 -8.61
C GLY A 71 0.49 -0.65 -7.97
N LYS A 72 -0.14 -1.13 -6.90
CA LYS A 72 -1.12 -0.34 -6.14
C LYS A 72 -0.49 0.85 -5.43
N LEU A 73 0.66 0.67 -4.79
CA LEU A 73 1.35 1.73 -4.04
C LEU A 73 1.92 2.81 -4.98
N GLY A 74 2.39 2.41 -6.17
CA GLY A 74 2.99 3.30 -7.17
C GLY A 74 2.03 3.81 -8.25
N GLY A 75 0.72 3.63 -8.11
CA GLY A 75 -0.25 4.07 -9.13
C GLY A 75 -0.31 5.60 -9.29
N ASP A 76 -0.52 6.10 -10.51
CA ASP A 76 -0.55 7.54 -10.82
C ASP A 76 -1.65 8.32 -10.08
N ALA A 77 -2.79 7.67 -9.83
CA ALA A 77 -3.88 8.21 -9.04
C ALA A 77 -3.79 7.86 -7.53
N GLY A 78 -2.69 7.20 -7.14
CA GLY A 78 -2.43 6.69 -5.80
C GLY A 78 -2.05 7.78 -4.80
N ARG A 79 -2.03 7.41 -3.52
CA ARG A 79 -1.75 8.34 -2.42
C ARG A 79 -0.34 8.92 -2.49
N ALA A 80 0.66 8.10 -2.82
CA ALA A 80 2.05 8.56 -2.92
C ALA A 80 2.20 9.65 -3.99
N ALA A 81 1.62 9.44 -5.18
CA ALA A 81 1.60 10.43 -6.25
C ALA A 81 0.88 11.73 -5.84
N ALA A 82 -0.26 11.63 -5.16
CA ALA A 82 -1.00 12.79 -4.68
C ALA A 82 -0.21 13.62 -3.66
N LEU A 83 0.43 12.98 -2.68
CA LEU A 83 1.24 13.65 -1.66
C LEU A 83 2.53 14.26 -2.23
N ALA A 84 3.15 13.59 -3.20
CA ALA A 84 4.30 14.13 -3.92
C ALA A 84 3.94 15.39 -4.73
N ALA A 85 2.73 15.46 -5.28
CA ALA A 85 2.25 16.62 -6.04
C ALA A 85 1.86 17.83 -5.16
N ALA A 86 1.50 17.61 -3.89
CA ALA A 86 1.03 18.64 -2.96
C ALA A 86 2.17 19.53 -2.40
N LYS A 87 2.89 20.23 -3.28
CA LYS A 87 4.09 21.03 -2.94
C LYS A 87 3.79 22.29 -2.11
N ASP A 88 2.53 22.66 -1.99
CA ASP A 88 2.03 23.75 -1.14
C ASP A 88 2.06 23.39 0.36
N ARG A 89 2.24 22.11 0.68
CA ARG A 89 2.25 21.60 2.07
C ARG A 89 3.66 21.23 2.53
N PRO A 90 4.02 21.52 3.79
CA PRO A 90 5.34 21.19 4.32
C PRO A 90 5.55 19.67 4.45
N ASP A 91 6.80 19.21 4.30
CA ASP A 91 7.14 17.77 4.34
C ASP A 91 6.59 17.05 5.59
N PRO A 92 6.72 17.61 6.82
CA PRO A 92 6.21 16.94 8.01
C PRO A 92 4.71 16.65 7.98
N GLU A 93 3.92 17.52 7.36
CA GLU A 93 2.47 17.34 7.28
C GLU A 93 2.10 16.25 6.27
N ARG A 94 2.76 16.25 5.12
CA ARG A 94 2.57 15.23 4.07
C ARG A 94 3.01 13.84 4.54
N LEU A 95 4.11 13.79 5.29
CA LEU A 95 4.58 12.56 5.94
C LEU A 95 3.60 12.13 7.03
N GLY A 96 3.14 13.05 7.88
CA GLY A 96 2.14 12.76 8.92
C GLY A 96 0.88 12.10 8.35
N GLU A 97 0.33 12.66 7.27
CA GLU A 97 -0.81 12.08 6.56
C GLU A 97 -0.54 10.66 6.05
N LEU A 98 0.66 10.40 5.51
CA LEU A 98 1.05 9.08 5.05
C LEU A 98 1.07 8.06 6.20
N TYR A 99 1.61 8.45 7.36
CA TYR A 99 1.65 7.61 8.57
C TYR A 99 0.26 7.36 9.16
N LEU A 100 -0.61 8.37 9.19
CA LEU A 100 -1.99 8.21 9.63
C LEU A 100 -2.74 7.21 8.74
N HIS A 101 -2.51 7.24 7.44
CA HIS A 101 -3.14 6.30 6.53
C HIS A 101 -2.60 4.89 6.62
N ALA A 102 -1.31 4.72 6.88
CA ALA A 102 -0.68 3.40 6.97
C ALA A 102 -0.84 2.76 8.36
N LEU A 103 -0.60 3.51 9.43
CA LEU A 103 -0.49 3.02 10.80
C LEU A 103 -1.56 3.57 11.76
N ALA A 104 -2.49 4.38 11.27
CA ALA A 104 -3.55 5.01 12.09
C ALA A 104 -3.03 5.81 13.30
N ARG A 105 -1.80 6.35 13.21
CA ARG A 105 -1.16 7.19 14.23
C ARG A 105 -0.21 8.19 13.59
N GLU A 106 0.14 9.22 14.37
CA GLU A 106 1.20 10.16 14.01
C GLU A 106 2.59 9.47 13.97
N PRO A 107 3.51 9.93 13.13
CA PRO A 107 4.89 9.45 13.13
C PRO A 107 5.58 9.85 14.44
N ARG A 108 6.42 8.94 14.94
CA ARG A 108 7.34 9.26 16.05
C ARG A 108 8.43 10.19 15.53
N PRO A 109 9.06 11.01 16.39
CA PRO A 109 10.10 11.96 15.96
C PRO A 109 11.22 11.33 15.11
N ALA A 110 11.71 10.15 15.52
CA ALA A 110 12.75 9.43 14.77
C ALA A 110 12.26 8.88 13.41
N GLU A 111 10.98 8.52 13.30
CA GLU A 111 10.39 8.07 12.03
C GLU A 111 10.25 9.25 11.06
N LEU A 112 9.79 10.39 11.58
CA LEU A 112 9.65 11.61 10.80
C LEU A 112 11.01 12.12 10.31
N GLU A 113 12.03 12.08 11.17
CA GLU A 113 13.40 12.43 10.82
C GLU A 113 13.94 11.52 9.70
N ALA A 114 13.80 10.20 9.84
CA ALA A 114 14.27 9.24 8.86
C ALA A 114 13.56 9.39 7.50
N ALA A 115 12.23 9.58 7.52
CA ALA A 115 11.44 9.79 6.31
C ALA A 115 11.78 11.12 5.62
N GLY A 116 11.96 12.20 6.39
CA GLY A 116 12.42 13.49 5.89
C GLY A 116 13.84 13.43 5.29
N ALA A 117 14.74 12.70 5.93
CA ALA A 117 16.09 12.48 5.42
C ALA A 117 16.09 11.71 4.09
N HIS A 118 15.22 10.71 3.93
CA HIS A 118 15.06 9.98 2.67
C HIS A 118 14.55 10.88 1.53
N LEU A 119 13.52 11.70 1.81
CA LEU A 119 13.03 12.71 0.87
C LEU A 119 14.14 13.67 0.43
N ALA A 120 14.88 14.24 1.38
CA ALA A 120 15.99 15.15 1.10
C ALA A 120 17.09 14.48 0.26
N LYS A 121 17.42 13.22 0.57
CA LYS A 121 18.40 12.42 -0.20
C LYS A 121 17.97 12.23 -1.65
N LYS A 122 16.71 11.85 -1.89
CA LYS A 122 16.15 11.67 -3.25
C LYS A 122 16.15 12.98 -4.04
N ARG A 123 15.73 14.09 -3.43
CA ARG A 123 15.80 15.43 -4.04
C ARG A 123 17.23 15.82 -4.42
N THR A 124 18.19 15.56 -3.53
CA THR A 124 19.61 15.87 -3.77
C THR A 124 20.17 15.06 -4.94
N ALA A 125 19.81 13.77 -5.03
CA ALA A 125 20.22 12.89 -6.13
C ALA A 125 19.63 13.30 -7.49
N ALA A 126 18.43 13.91 -7.49
CA ALA A 126 17.78 14.40 -8.71
C ALA A 126 18.41 15.70 -9.26
N GLY A 127 19.16 16.44 -8.44
CA GLY A 127 19.77 17.70 -8.83
C GLY A 127 18.74 18.81 -9.04
N GLY A 128 18.97 19.67 -10.05
CA GLY A 128 18.16 20.87 -10.29
C GLY A 128 17.09 20.76 -11.38
N ASP A 129 16.99 19.62 -12.08
CA ASP A 129 15.98 19.45 -13.14
C ASP A 129 14.57 19.30 -12.53
N PRO A 130 13.59 20.16 -12.88
CA PRO A 130 12.24 20.08 -12.34
C PRO A 130 11.53 18.74 -12.58
N ALA A 131 11.77 18.10 -13.73
CA ALA A 131 11.16 16.81 -14.05
C ALA A 131 11.79 15.69 -13.21
N ALA A 132 13.11 15.66 -13.09
CA ALA A 132 13.82 14.74 -12.20
C ALA A 132 13.40 14.93 -10.73
N LEU A 133 13.23 16.17 -10.27
CA LEU A 133 12.78 16.46 -8.91
C LEU A 133 11.36 15.95 -8.66
N ALA A 134 10.43 16.16 -9.60
CA ALA A 134 9.06 15.64 -9.48
C ALA A 134 9.05 14.10 -9.42
N LYS A 135 9.88 13.45 -10.24
CA LYS A 135 10.04 11.99 -10.20
C LYS A 135 10.62 11.51 -8.87
N ALA A 136 11.68 12.14 -8.39
CA ALA A 136 12.33 11.77 -7.14
C ALA A 136 11.44 12.00 -5.91
N GLU A 137 10.62 13.06 -5.93
CA GLU A 137 9.61 13.32 -4.91
C GLU A 137 8.62 12.14 -4.85
N ARG A 138 8.08 11.73 -6.01
CA ARG A 138 7.15 10.62 -6.10
C ARG A 138 7.76 9.31 -5.61
N GLU A 139 8.94 8.95 -6.13
CA GLU A 139 9.66 7.74 -5.72
C GLU A 139 9.93 7.73 -4.21
N ALA A 140 10.25 8.88 -3.60
CA ALA A 140 10.48 8.94 -2.16
C ALA A 140 9.22 8.61 -1.34
N PHE A 141 8.05 9.15 -1.74
CA PHE A 141 6.79 8.81 -1.07
C PHE A 141 6.37 7.36 -1.30
N GLU A 142 6.62 6.81 -2.49
CA GLU A 142 6.37 5.39 -2.80
C GLU A 142 7.27 4.47 -1.96
N ASP A 143 8.57 4.79 -1.85
CA ASP A 143 9.53 4.07 -1.02
C ASP A 143 9.12 4.07 0.46
N ILE A 144 8.73 5.23 0.99
CA ILE A 144 8.30 5.36 2.40
C ILE A 144 7.02 4.57 2.62
N LEU A 145 6.03 4.69 1.73
CA LEU A 145 4.78 3.95 1.83
C LEU A 145 5.03 2.43 1.76
N TRP A 146 5.92 1.99 0.88
CA TRP A 146 6.35 0.61 0.81
C TRP A 146 7.03 0.15 2.10
N ALA A 147 7.92 0.96 2.68
CA ALA A 147 8.55 0.65 3.96
C ALA A 147 7.52 0.51 5.08
N LEU A 148 6.53 1.40 5.14
CA LEU A 148 5.46 1.38 6.15
C LEU A 148 4.62 0.10 6.08
N VAL A 149 4.16 -0.29 4.90
CA VAL A 149 3.33 -1.51 4.74
C VAL A 149 4.11 -2.81 5.00
N ASN A 150 5.43 -2.74 5.01
CA ASN A 150 6.31 -3.88 5.33
C ASN A 150 6.86 -3.85 6.76
N THR A 151 6.46 -2.86 7.58
CA THR A 151 6.79 -2.88 9.01
C THR A 151 6.07 -4.03 9.71
N LYS A 152 6.69 -4.57 10.77
CA LYS A 152 6.01 -5.53 11.67
C LYS A 152 4.72 -4.94 12.25
N GLU A 153 4.73 -3.65 12.55
CA GLU A 153 3.55 -2.96 13.06
C GLU A 153 2.39 -3.07 12.06
N PHE A 154 2.62 -2.73 10.79
CA PHE A 154 1.59 -2.89 9.76
C PHE A 154 1.15 -4.35 9.62
N LEU A 155 2.10 -5.26 9.40
CA LEU A 155 1.79 -6.65 9.07
C LEU A 155 1.03 -7.41 10.18
N PHE A 156 1.18 -7.01 11.44
CA PHE A 156 0.58 -7.73 12.57
C PHE A 156 -0.53 -6.95 13.28
N ASN A 157 -0.66 -5.64 13.06
CA ASN A 157 -1.62 -4.80 13.77
C ASN A 157 -2.58 -4.00 12.86
N HIS A 158 -2.43 -4.04 11.53
CA HIS A 158 -3.21 -3.22 10.58
C HIS A 158 -3.61 -3.96 9.30
#